data_AF-D4N1L2-F1
#
_entry.id   AF-D4N1L2-F1
#
_cell.length_a   1.000
_cell.length_b   1.000
_cell.length_c   1.000
_cell.angle_alpha   90.00
_cell.angle_beta   90.00
_cell.angle_gamma   90.00
#
_symmetry.space_group_name_H-M   'P 1'
#
loop_
_entity.id
_entity.type
_entity.pdbx_description
1 polymer ?
#
loop_
_entity_poly.entity_id
_entity_poly.type
_entity_poly.pdbx_seq_one_letter_code
_entity_poly.pdbx_strand_id
1 'polypeptide(L)'
;MAIWTSRYSNKELLNDKKYYPVGISIGKPRFPLGYKVREQCYSLAPKGYMLSMDLERFTPAYYKKLADIGNDRIIDMVERLEERARSEGKELVLLCFEDIRIPSDWCHRTVFAQWWAEKTGEIIEELYDPNQPKGKRKTKEDKKPVEKVKETNEGFEQMNLFDMLGATGI
;
A
#
# COMPACT_ATOMS: atom_id res chain seq x y z
N MET A 1 -22.68 1.57 -12.46
CA MET A 1 -21.34 1.59 -13.10
C MET A 1 -20.46 0.69 -12.27
N ALA A 2 -19.33 0.19 -12.78
CA ALA A 2 -18.49 -0.69 -11.97
C ALA A 2 -17.69 0.12 -10.92
N ILE A 3 -17.59 -0.42 -9.70
CA ILE A 3 -16.60 -0.02 -8.71
C ILE A 3 -15.41 -0.96 -8.85
N TRP A 4 -14.20 -0.40 -8.86
CA TRP A 4 -12.96 -1.17 -8.99
C TRP A 4 -12.07 -1.03 -7.76
N THR A 5 -11.23 -2.02 -7.50
CA THR A 5 -10.01 -1.84 -6.68
C THR A 5 -8.77 -1.77 -7.55
N SER A 6 -7.73 -1.08 -7.09
CA SER A 6 -6.43 -1.07 -7.78
C SER A 6 -5.31 -0.67 -6.83
N ARG A 7 -4.07 -0.77 -7.32
CA ARG A 7 -2.90 -0.20 -6.65
C ARG A 7 -2.54 1.17 -7.23
N TYR A 8 -2.00 2.06 -6.40
CA TYR A 8 -1.60 3.42 -6.80
C TYR A 8 -0.71 3.46 -8.04
N SER A 9 0.22 2.53 -8.18
CA SER A 9 1.15 2.54 -9.32
C SER A 9 0.61 1.91 -10.60
N ASN A 10 -0.64 1.46 -10.64
CA ASN A 10 -1.24 0.88 -11.84
C ASN A 10 -1.27 1.93 -12.97
N LYS A 11 -0.65 1.62 -14.11
CA LYS A 11 -0.56 2.55 -15.26
C LYS A 11 -1.87 2.71 -16.02
N GLU A 12 -2.83 1.80 -15.86
CA GLU A 12 -4.19 1.95 -16.40
C GLU A 12 -4.86 3.24 -15.88
N LEU A 13 -4.53 3.66 -14.66
CA LEU A 13 -5.05 4.89 -14.03
C LEU A 13 -4.58 6.19 -14.70
N LEU A 14 -3.61 6.13 -15.63
CA LEU A 14 -3.22 7.29 -16.44
C LEU A 14 -4.34 7.71 -17.41
N ASN A 15 -5.33 6.86 -17.65
CA ASN A 15 -6.56 7.24 -18.34
C ASN A 15 -7.45 8.10 -17.42
N ASP A 16 -7.05 9.35 -17.19
CA ASP A 16 -7.71 10.27 -16.27
C ASP A 16 -9.17 10.56 -16.64
N LYS A 17 -9.54 10.44 -17.92
CA LYS A 17 -10.92 10.64 -18.37
C LYS A 17 -11.87 9.52 -17.93
N LYS A 18 -11.36 8.32 -17.64
CA LYS A 18 -12.17 7.15 -17.32
C LYS A 18 -12.33 6.92 -15.82
N TYR A 19 -11.29 7.18 -15.02
CA TYR A 19 -11.28 6.76 -13.62
C TYR A 19 -11.38 7.92 -12.64
N TYR A 20 -12.04 7.65 -11.51
CA TYR A 20 -12.13 8.50 -10.33
C TYR A 20 -11.38 7.83 -9.18
N PRO A 21 -10.06 8.09 -9.02
CA PRO A 21 -9.26 7.33 -8.08
C PRO A 21 -9.36 7.89 -6.66
N VAL A 22 -9.72 7.03 -5.71
CA VAL A 22 -9.88 7.36 -4.28
C VAL A 22 -8.93 6.49 -3.47
N GLY A 23 -8.09 7.11 -2.67
CA GLY A 23 -7.21 6.36 -1.78
C GLY A 23 -7.95 5.83 -0.56
N ILE A 24 -7.72 4.58 -0.22
CA ILE A 24 -8.26 3.94 0.99
C ILE A 24 -7.13 3.44 1.91
N SER A 25 -5.92 3.98 1.75
CA SER A 25 -4.75 3.62 2.56
C SER A 25 -4.51 4.61 3.71
N ILE A 26 -3.79 4.19 4.74
CA ILE A 26 -3.38 5.08 5.85
C ILE A 26 -2.50 6.21 5.34
N GLY A 27 -1.50 5.88 4.52
CA GLY A 27 -0.57 6.84 3.93
C GLY A 27 -0.96 7.25 2.51
N LYS A 28 -0.43 8.38 2.05
CA LYS A 28 -0.47 8.80 0.64
C LYS A 28 0.81 8.37 -0.09
N PRO A 29 0.76 8.09 -1.40
CA PRO A 29 1.97 7.78 -2.17
C PRO A 29 2.95 8.93 -2.15
N ARG A 30 4.24 8.61 -1.97
CA ARG A 30 5.36 9.56 -1.99
C ARG A 30 6.13 9.57 -3.32
N PHE A 31 5.63 8.84 -4.30
CA PHE A 31 6.16 8.74 -5.66
C PHE A 31 5.19 9.41 -6.65
N PRO A 32 5.68 9.94 -7.78
CA PRO A 32 4.81 10.55 -8.79
C PRO A 32 3.88 9.49 -9.40
N LEU A 33 2.59 9.82 -9.51
CA LEU A 33 1.57 8.91 -10.04
C LEU A 33 1.26 9.15 -11.52
N GLY A 34 1.44 10.38 -12.01
CA GLY A 34 1.03 10.77 -13.37
C GLY A 34 -0.48 10.98 -13.54
N TYR A 35 -1.27 10.79 -12.48
CA TYR A 35 -2.70 11.07 -12.42
C TYR A 35 -3.08 11.68 -11.06
N LYS A 36 -4.29 12.24 -10.94
CA LYS A 36 -4.78 12.86 -9.71
C LYS A 36 -5.59 11.86 -8.87
N VAL A 37 -5.14 11.62 -7.64
CA VAL A 37 -6.01 11.01 -6.60
C VAL A 37 -7.01 12.07 -6.16
N ARG A 38 -8.31 11.77 -6.31
CA ARG A 38 -9.40 12.73 -6.11
C ARG A 38 -9.60 13.07 -4.65
N GLU A 39 -9.59 12.03 -3.82
CA GLU A 39 -9.81 12.13 -2.38
C GLU A 39 -9.19 10.93 -1.65
N GLN A 40 -9.13 11.04 -0.32
CA GLN A 40 -8.70 9.97 0.58
C GLN A 40 -9.84 9.62 1.52
N CYS A 41 -10.27 8.37 1.51
CA CYS A 41 -11.31 7.84 2.36
C CYS A 41 -10.68 7.05 3.53
N TYR A 42 -10.24 7.76 4.57
CA TYR A 42 -9.61 7.16 5.75
C TYR A 42 -10.55 6.23 6.54
N SER A 43 -11.86 6.39 6.41
CA SER A 43 -12.85 5.47 6.98
C SER A 43 -12.73 4.06 6.41
N LEU A 44 -12.16 3.89 5.21
CA LEU A 44 -11.86 2.59 4.60
C LEU A 44 -10.41 2.16 4.80
N ALA A 45 -9.56 2.98 5.43
CA ALA A 45 -8.21 2.56 5.77
C ALA A 45 -8.22 1.58 6.95
N PRO A 46 -7.27 0.63 7.02
CA PRO A 46 -7.02 -0.12 8.24
C PRO A 46 -6.53 0.82 9.36
N LYS A 47 -6.59 0.36 10.61
CA LYS A 47 -5.91 1.04 11.73
C LYS A 47 -4.42 0.67 11.70
N GLY A 48 -3.56 1.55 12.22
CA GLY A 48 -2.10 1.34 12.17
C GLY A 48 -1.64 0.00 12.76
N TYR A 49 -2.23 -0.42 13.89
CA TYR A 49 -1.91 -1.70 14.52
C TYR A 49 -2.30 -2.93 13.68
N MET A 50 -3.21 -2.78 12.70
CA MET A 50 -3.65 -3.89 11.84
C MET A 50 -2.61 -4.21 10.76
N LEU A 51 -1.69 -3.29 10.46
CA LEU A 51 -0.69 -3.50 9.40
C LEU A 51 0.31 -4.62 9.69
N SER A 52 0.45 -5.02 10.95
CA SER A 52 1.32 -6.12 11.38
C SER A 52 0.58 -7.46 11.56
N MET A 53 -0.71 -7.51 11.25
CA MET A 53 -1.49 -8.74 11.33
C MET A 53 -1.30 -9.57 10.06
N ASP A 54 -1.40 -10.89 10.21
CA ASP A 54 -1.65 -11.79 9.07
C ASP A 54 -3.10 -11.64 8.58
N LEU A 55 -3.41 -12.24 7.43
CA LEU A 55 -4.74 -12.14 6.81
C LEU A 55 -5.86 -12.67 7.72
N GLU A 56 -5.58 -13.76 8.44
CA GLU A 56 -6.54 -14.46 9.30
C GLU A 56 -6.99 -13.59 10.47
N ARG A 57 -6.05 -12.88 11.12
CA ARG A 57 -6.35 -11.92 12.19
C ARG A 57 -6.85 -10.58 11.64
N PHE A 58 -6.33 -10.16 10.49
CA PHE A 58 -6.68 -8.89 9.87
C PHE A 58 -8.15 -8.83 9.49
N THR A 59 -8.66 -9.88 8.84
CA THR A 59 -10.02 -9.92 8.27
C THR A 59 -11.11 -9.64 9.31
N PRO A 60 -11.23 -10.41 10.41
CA PRO A 60 -12.24 -10.15 11.43
C PRO A 60 -12.03 -8.80 12.13
N ALA A 61 -10.78 -8.37 12.36
CA ALA A 61 -10.49 -7.08 12.97
C ALA A 61 -10.93 -5.90 12.07
N TYR A 62 -10.70 -6.02 10.77
CA TYR A 62 -11.10 -5.03 9.78
C TYR A 62 -12.63 -5.00 9.62
N TYR A 63 -13.29 -6.14 9.60
CA TYR A 63 -14.76 -6.23 9.53
C TYR A 63 -15.40 -5.62 10.78
N LYS A 64 -14.86 -5.94 11.96
CA LYS A 64 -15.29 -5.31 13.21
C LYS A 64 -15.13 -3.80 13.15
N LYS A 65 -14.01 -3.29 12.62
CA LYS A 65 -13.84 -1.84 12.44
C LYS A 65 -14.93 -1.24 11.55
N LEU A 66 -15.27 -1.87 10.42
CA LEU A 66 -16.33 -1.37 9.53
C LEU A 66 -17.68 -1.37 10.25
N ALA A 67 -17.98 -2.44 10.99
CA ALA A 67 -19.18 -2.52 11.82
C ALA A 67 -19.22 -1.47 12.94
N ASP A 68 -18.08 -1.19 13.60
CA ASP A 68 -17.96 -0.16 14.63
C ASP A 68 -18.20 1.27 14.07
N ILE A 69 -17.93 1.50 12.79
CA ILE A 69 -18.30 2.76 12.09
C ILE A 69 -19.79 2.77 11.73
N GLY A 70 -20.37 1.59 11.49
CA GLY A 70 -21.71 1.35 10.98
C GLY A 70 -21.65 0.88 9.54
N ASN A 71 -22.12 -0.35 9.27
CA ASN A 71 -22.08 -0.94 7.92
C ASN A 71 -22.81 -0.08 6.90
N ASP A 72 -24.03 0.36 7.21
CA ASP A 72 -24.84 1.21 6.32
C ASP A 72 -24.13 2.54 6.04
N ARG A 73 -23.50 3.12 7.05
CA ARG A 73 -22.71 4.35 6.90
C ARG A 73 -21.51 4.17 5.96
N ILE A 74 -20.89 3.00 5.96
CA ILE A 74 -19.80 2.66 5.03
C ILE A 74 -20.36 2.50 3.61
N ILE A 75 -21.51 1.83 3.46
CA ILE A 75 -22.20 1.67 2.17
C ILE A 75 -22.55 3.05 1.59
N ASP A 76 -23.28 3.88 2.33
CA ASP A 76 -23.62 5.26 1.93
C ASP A 76 -22.39 6.08 1.54
N MET A 77 -21.26 5.84 2.19
CA MET A 77 -20.03 6.56 1.89
C MET A 77 -19.48 6.17 0.52
N VAL A 78 -19.45 4.88 0.20
CA VAL A 78 -19.00 4.40 -1.11
C VAL A 78 -19.98 4.78 -2.20
N GLU A 79 -21.28 4.68 -1.95
CA GLU A 79 -22.31 5.14 -2.90
C GLU A 79 -22.15 6.62 -3.24
N ARG A 80 -21.91 7.48 -2.25
CA ARG A 80 -21.60 8.90 -2.52
C ARG A 80 -20.30 9.12 -3.29
N LEU A 81 -19.29 8.26 -3.11
CA LEU A 81 -18.06 8.30 -3.91
C LEU A 81 -18.37 7.91 -5.37
N GLU A 82 -19.19 6.88 -5.56
CA GLU A 82 -19.62 6.41 -6.88
C GLU A 82 -20.49 7.45 -7.59
N GLU A 83 -21.42 8.10 -6.90
CA GLU A 83 -22.23 9.19 -7.42
C GLU A 83 -21.37 10.38 -7.86
N ARG A 84 -20.35 10.76 -7.08
CA ARG A 84 -19.39 11.79 -7.49
C ARG A 84 -18.63 11.38 -8.75
N ALA A 85 -18.12 10.15 -8.80
CA ALA A 85 -17.46 9.62 -9.99
C ALA A 85 -18.40 9.67 -11.22
N ARG A 86 -19.64 9.24 -11.05
CA ARG A 86 -20.69 9.23 -12.07
C ARG A 86 -21.04 10.63 -12.57
N SER A 87 -21.11 11.62 -11.68
CA SER A 87 -21.37 13.01 -12.06
C SER A 87 -20.31 13.60 -13.01
N GLU A 88 -19.12 12.99 -13.05
CA GLU A 88 -18.03 13.34 -13.95
C GLU A 88 -17.85 12.37 -15.12
N GLY A 89 -18.76 11.39 -15.27
CA GLY A 89 -18.67 10.34 -16.29
C GLY A 89 -17.51 9.36 -16.07
N LYS A 90 -17.08 9.17 -14.81
CA LYS A 90 -15.92 8.34 -14.43
C LYS A 90 -16.34 7.15 -13.56
N GLU A 91 -15.53 6.09 -13.57
CA GLU A 91 -15.69 4.90 -12.73
C GLU A 91 -14.89 5.05 -11.43
N LEU A 92 -15.48 4.68 -10.29
CA LEU A 92 -14.81 4.74 -8.99
C LEU A 92 -13.72 3.67 -8.90
N VAL A 93 -12.52 4.06 -8.45
CA VAL A 93 -11.42 3.13 -8.19
C VAL A 93 -10.84 3.33 -6.79
N LEU A 94 -10.94 2.30 -5.95
CA LEU A 94 -10.41 2.31 -4.58
C LEU A 94 -8.95 1.84 -4.55
N LEU A 95 -8.06 2.72 -4.10
CA LEU A 95 -6.60 2.55 -4.24
C LEU A 95 -5.90 2.16 -2.94
N CYS A 96 -4.96 1.21 -3.07
CA CYS A 96 -3.94 0.91 -2.05
C CYS A 96 -2.55 0.68 -2.68
N PHE A 97 -1.56 0.16 -1.96
CA PHE A 97 -0.16 0.09 -2.40
C PHE A 97 0.26 -1.26 -2.97
N GLU A 98 -0.24 -2.34 -2.36
CA GLU A 98 0.26 -3.69 -2.54
C GLU A 98 -0.07 -4.25 -3.94
N ASP A 99 0.82 -5.09 -4.47
CA ASP A 99 0.63 -5.77 -5.75
C ASP A 99 0.11 -7.19 -5.50
N ILE A 100 -1.21 -7.37 -5.50
CA ILE A 100 -1.88 -8.64 -5.16
C ILE A 100 -1.72 -9.72 -6.25
N ARG A 101 -1.05 -9.39 -7.37
CA ARG A 101 -0.68 -10.38 -8.40
C ARG A 101 0.51 -11.22 -7.96
N ILE A 102 1.17 -10.83 -6.85
CA ILE A 102 2.16 -11.65 -6.17
C ILE A 102 1.40 -12.59 -5.22
N PRO A 103 1.46 -13.92 -5.41
CA PRO A 103 0.62 -14.86 -4.64
C PRO A 103 0.82 -14.81 -3.11
N SER A 104 1.97 -14.34 -2.63
CA SER A 104 2.27 -14.19 -1.20
C SER A 104 1.74 -12.89 -0.60
N ASP A 105 1.41 -11.89 -1.42
CA ASP A 105 0.98 -10.58 -0.95
C ASP A 105 -0.55 -10.50 -1.03
N TRP A 106 -1.16 -10.03 0.06
CA TRP A 106 -2.56 -9.65 0.12
C TRP A 106 -2.66 -8.17 0.50
N CYS A 107 -3.85 -7.58 0.36
CA CYS A 107 -4.07 -6.16 0.66
C CYS A 107 -5.43 -5.97 1.31
N HIS A 108 -5.58 -4.92 2.14
CA HIS A 108 -6.88 -4.64 2.75
C HIS A 108 -7.97 -4.29 1.72
N ARG A 109 -7.59 -3.81 0.52
CA ARG A 109 -8.56 -3.49 -0.53
C ARG A 109 -9.33 -4.73 -1.01
N THR A 110 -8.69 -5.90 -1.04
CA THR A 110 -9.36 -7.16 -1.45
C THR A 110 -10.26 -7.66 -0.32
N VAL A 111 -9.83 -7.51 0.93
CA VAL A 111 -10.64 -7.79 2.11
C VAL A 111 -11.89 -6.89 2.15
N PHE A 112 -11.73 -5.61 1.78
CA PHE A 112 -12.86 -4.69 1.63
C PHE A 112 -13.79 -5.07 0.47
N ALA A 113 -13.25 -5.46 -0.68
CA ALA A 113 -14.06 -5.94 -1.82
C ALA A 113 -14.91 -7.17 -1.43
N GLN A 114 -14.32 -8.11 -0.68
CA GLN A 114 -15.06 -9.24 -0.13
C GLN A 114 -16.17 -8.78 0.82
N TRP A 115 -15.85 -7.89 1.76
CA TRP A 115 -16.84 -7.34 2.69
C TRP A 115 -17.99 -6.65 1.95
N TRP A 116 -17.69 -5.90 0.88
CA TRP A 116 -18.68 -5.24 0.04
C TRP A 116 -19.63 -6.28 -0.57
N ALA A 117 -19.10 -7.30 -1.23
CA ALA A 117 -19.91 -8.36 -1.82
C ALA A 117 -20.79 -9.08 -0.79
N GLU A 118 -20.28 -9.33 0.41
CA GLU A 118 -21.06 -9.94 1.50
C GLU A 118 -22.19 -9.03 2.02
N LYS A 119 -22.06 -7.70 1.91
CA LYS A 119 -23.06 -6.73 2.39
C LYS A 119 -24.06 -6.28 1.33
N THR A 120 -23.61 -6.13 0.09
CA THR A 120 -24.41 -5.53 -0.99
C THR A 120 -24.77 -6.53 -2.08
N GLY A 121 -24.08 -7.66 -2.17
CA GLY A 121 -24.18 -8.60 -3.28
C GLY A 121 -23.46 -8.16 -4.55
N GLU A 122 -22.86 -6.96 -4.57
CA GLU A 122 -22.11 -6.44 -5.71
C GLU A 122 -20.63 -6.86 -5.62
N ILE A 123 -20.05 -7.25 -6.75
CA ILE A 123 -18.64 -7.66 -6.81
C ILE A 123 -17.79 -6.46 -7.23
N ILE A 124 -16.78 -6.13 -6.43
CA ILE A 124 -15.73 -5.17 -6.79
C ILE A 124 -14.54 -5.96 -7.32
N GLU A 125 -14.25 -5.80 -8.61
CA GLU A 125 -13.13 -6.46 -9.27
C GLU A 125 -11.84 -5.62 -9.17
N GLU A 126 -10.69 -6.29 -9.25
CA GLU A 126 -9.40 -5.59 -9.39
C GLU A 126 -9.24 -5.11 -10.84
N LEU A 127 -8.96 -3.81 -10.99
CA LEU A 127 -8.68 -3.20 -12.28
C LEU A 127 -7.46 -3.83 -12.93
N TYR A 128 -7.54 -4.08 -14.24
CA TYR A 128 -6.41 -4.53 -15.04
C TYR A 128 -5.16 -3.65 -14.82
N ASP A 129 -4.01 -4.27 -14.58
CA ASP A 129 -2.72 -3.58 -14.40
C ASP A 129 -1.75 -3.99 -15.51
N PRO A 130 -1.45 -3.09 -16.48
CA PRO A 130 -0.52 -3.37 -17.58
C PRO A 130 0.95 -3.38 -17.15
N ASN A 131 1.27 -3.01 -15.91
CA ASN A 131 2.63 -3.12 -15.41
C ASN A 131 3.02 -4.59 -15.26
N GLN A 132 4.30 -4.89 -15.44
CA GLN A 132 4.85 -6.16 -14.98
C GLN A 132 4.62 -6.32 -13.45
N PRO A 133 4.20 -7.51 -12.97
CA PRO A 133 4.15 -7.79 -11.55
C PRO A 133 5.49 -7.48 -10.90
N LYS A 134 5.45 -6.82 -9.73
CA LYS A 134 6.68 -6.64 -8.96
C LYS A 134 7.27 -8.03 -8.67
N GLY A 135 8.56 -8.22 -8.96
CA GLY A 135 9.25 -9.46 -8.59
C GLY A 135 9.12 -9.72 -7.08
N LYS A 136 9.18 -11.00 -6.67
CA LYS A 136 9.05 -11.41 -5.26
C LYS A 136 9.87 -10.48 -4.37
N ARG A 137 9.24 -9.85 -3.39
CA ARG A 137 9.95 -9.16 -2.30
C ARG A 137 10.79 -10.24 -1.60
N LYS A 138 12.12 -10.11 -1.63
CA LYS A 138 12.99 -10.93 -0.78
C LYS A 138 12.60 -10.68 0.68
N THR A 139 12.22 -11.71 1.40
CA THR A 139 11.94 -11.61 2.83
C THR A 139 13.24 -11.29 3.57
N LYS A 140 13.17 -10.69 4.75
CA LYS A 140 14.37 -10.37 5.56
C LYS A 140 15.20 -11.63 5.92
N GLU A 141 14.63 -12.82 5.78
CA GLU A 141 15.29 -14.12 5.99
C GLU A 141 16.26 -14.50 4.86
N ASP A 142 16.14 -13.93 3.67
CA ASP A 142 17.05 -14.19 2.54
C ASP A 142 18.42 -13.49 2.69
N LYS A 143 18.62 -12.70 3.74
CA LYS A 143 19.94 -12.19 4.11
C LYS A 143 20.68 -13.24 4.94
N LYS A 144 21.10 -14.34 4.30
CA LYS A 144 22.17 -15.17 4.87
C LYS A 144 23.39 -14.27 5.15
N PRO A 145 24.04 -14.39 6.31
CA PRO A 145 25.30 -13.69 6.54
C PRO A 145 26.29 -14.21 5.51
N VAL A 146 26.88 -13.30 4.74
CA VAL A 146 28.04 -13.64 3.90
C VAL A 146 29.11 -14.15 4.86
N GLU A 147 29.42 -15.44 4.79
CA GLU A 147 30.55 -16.04 5.49
C GLU A 147 31.80 -15.25 5.13
N LYS A 148 32.45 -14.70 6.17
CA LYS A 148 33.77 -14.10 6.06
C LYS A 148 34.76 -15.19 5.66
N VAL A 149 35.16 -15.19 4.40
CA VAL A 149 36.40 -15.83 3.98
C VAL A 149 37.55 -15.04 4.64
N LYS A 150 38.33 -15.72 5.48
CA LYS A 150 39.58 -15.21 6.06
C LYS A 150 40.72 -15.35 5.04
N GLU A 151 41.78 -14.59 5.34
CA GLU A 151 43.16 -14.62 4.83
C GLU A 151 43.45 -13.66 3.67
N THR A 152 44.48 -12.80 3.69
CA THR A 152 45.68 -12.67 4.55
C THR A 152 46.25 -11.24 4.47
N ASN A 153 47.10 -10.93 5.46
CA ASN A 153 47.93 -9.72 5.65
C ASN A 153 48.48 -9.05 4.38
N GLU A 154 48.45 -7.72 4.35
CA GLU A 154 49.65 -6.87 4.26
C GLU A 154 49.28 -5.41 4.59
N GLY A 155 50.21 -4.74 5.28
CA GLY A 155 49.93 -3.62 6.18
C GLY A 155 49.45 -2.32 5.53
N PHE A 156 48.59 -1.62 6.27
CA PHE A 156 48.51 -0.16 6.22
C PHE A 156 48.18 0.33 7.63
N GLU A 157 49.17 0.94 8.29
CA GLU A 157 49.01 1.59 9.59
C GLU A 157 47.94 2.67 9.50
N GLN A 158 46.88 2.54 10.29
CA GLN A 158 45.93 3.62 10.54
C GLN A 158 46.55 4.55 11.60
N MET A 159 47.06 5.71 11.17
CA MET A 159 47.32 6.80 12.10
C MET A 159 45.98 7.32 12.63
N ASN A 160 45.81 7.30 13.95
CA ASN A 160 44.62 7.82 14.62
C ASN A 160 44.59 9.36 14.56
N LEU A 161 43.43 9.92 14.21
CA LEU A 161 43.14 11.35 14.08
C LEU A 161 43.03 12.09 15.44
N PHE A 162 43.66 11.58 16.50
CA PHE A 162 43.55 12.14 17.86
C PHE A 162 44.87 12.63 18.48
N ASP A 163 45.97 12.67 17.72
CA ASP A 163 47.27 13.20 18.20
C ASP A 163 47.59 14.64 17.73
N MET A 164 46.62 15.40 17.21
CA MET A 164 46.84 16.77 16.68
C MET A 164 46.17 17.89 17.49
N LEU A 165 46.01 17.74 18.80
CA LEU A 165 45.67 18.86 19.70
C LEU A 165 46.30 18.67 21.09
N GLY A 166 47.52 19.16 21.26
CA GLY A 166 48.15 19.15 22.59
C GLY A 166 49.60 19.62 22.64
N ALA A 167 49.94 20.77 22.05
CA ALA A 167 51.22 21.44 22.34
C ALA A 167 51.20 22.93 21.94
N THR A 168 50.50 23.78 22.71
CA THR A 168 50.88 25.19 22.85
C THR A 168 50.67 25.62 24.30
N GLY A 169 51.77 25.78 25.02
CA GLY A 169 51.78 26.35 26.37
C GLY A 169 53.06 26.00 27.11
N ILE A 170 54.10 26.83 26.97
CA ILE A 170 54.66 27.76 27.98
C ILE A 170 55.56 28.73 27.22
#